data_AF-C4QZG4-F1
#
_entry.id   AF-C4QZG4-F1
#
_cell.length_a   1.000
_cell.length_b   1.000
_cell.length_c   1.000
_cell.angle_alpha   90.00
_cell.angle_beta   90.00
_cell.angle_gamma   90.00
#
_symmetry.space_group_name_H-M   'P 1'
#
loop_
_entity.id
_entity.type
_entity.pdbx_description
1 polymer ?
#
loop_
_entity_poly.entity_id
_entity_poly.type
_entity_poly.pdbx_seq_one_letter_code
_entity_poly.pdbx_strand_id
1 'polypeptide(L)'
;MSLFLNLVCGLMFFEMGLFSAMTIPFPPKIRKPILNIVSLPFKSIHFQVAYKCILGFILILFIDSVNKVIKVSSDLTSFDSAASSALGNNSVDRTDILLRRFYAQRNMYICGFTLFLTLILSRTYALVDEVMVLKEQRYSKVANSADAADPDEVSKLKAQLTEKEENIQILKKQAEHLSKDYEELIAKKPKNE
;
A
#
# COMPACT_ATOMS: atom_id res chain seq x y z
N MET A 1 -23.59 26.06 -7.77
CA MET A 1 -22.20 25.76 -7.37
C MET A 1 -21.34 25.75 -8.63
N SER A 2 -20.18 26.42 -8.66
CA SER A 2 -19.36 26.49 -9.88
C SER A 2 -18.97 25.08 -10.33
N LEU A 3 -19.15 24.75 -11.61
CA LEU A 3 -18.79 23.45 -12.21
C LEU A 3 -17.37 22.99 -11.83
N PHE A 4 -16.45 23.94 -11.75
CA PHE A 4 -15.08 23.75 -11.29
C PHE A 4 -14.99 23.05 -9.92
N LEU A 5 -15.83 23.42 -8.96
CA LEU A 5 -15.82 22.81 -7.62
C LEU A 5 -16.32 21.38 -7.61
N ASN A 6 -17.31 21.06 -8.44
CA ASN A 6 -17.79 19.69 -8.57
C ASN A 6 -16.71 18.81 -9.20
N LEU A 7 -15.94 19.34 -10.15
CA LEU A 7 -14.80 18.64 -10.75
C LEU A 7 -13.69 18.39 -9.71
N VAL A 8 -13.28 19.42 -8.95
CA VAL A 8 -12.28 19.27 -7.88
C VAL A 8 -12.76 18.31 -6.79
N CYS A 9 -14.04 18.37 -6.42
CA CYS A 9 -14.63 17.44 -5.46
C CYS A 9 -14.63 15.99 -5.98
N GLY A 10 -14.98 15.78 -7.26
CA GLY A 10 -14.89 14.46 -7.89
C GLY A 10 -13.45 13.92 -7.92
N LEU A 11 -12.48 14.79 -8.23
CA LEU A 11 -11.07 14.46 -8.20
C LEU A 11 -10.61 14.08 -6.78
N MET A 12 -11.08 14.80 -5.76
CA MET A 12 -10.84 14.48 -4.35
C MET A 12 -11.32 13.07 -3.99
N PHE A 13 -12.57 12.74 -4.33
CA PHE A 13 -13.13 11.42 -4.02
C PHE A 13 -12.39 10.31 -4.76
N PHE A 14 -11.99 10.56 -6.01
CA PHE A 14 -11.17 9.64 -6.77
C PHE A 14 -9.80 9.41 -6.10
N GLU A 15 -9.11 10.48 -5.70
CA GLU A 15 -7.83 10.40 -4.98
C GLU A 15 -7.97 9.68 -3.62
N MET A 16 -9.04 9.96 -2.87
CA MET A 16 -9.37 9.27 -1.61
C MET A 16 -9.56 7.77 -1.82
N GLY A 17 -10.33 7.40 -2.85
CA GLY A 17 -10.57 6.00 -3.21
C GLY A 17 -9.28 5.29 -3.61
N LEU A 18 -8.45 5.96 -4.41
CA LEU A 18 -7.17 5.43 -4.87
C LEU A 18 -6.17 5.28 -3.73
N PHE A 19 -6.09 6.27 -2.84
CA PHE A 19 -5.26 6.21 -1.63
C PHE A 19 -5.70 5.09 -0.69
N SER A 20 -7.01 4.94 -0.46
CA SER A 20 -7.55 3.86 0.38
C SER A 20 -7.24 2.49 -0.22
N ALA A 21 -7.44 2.32 -1.54
CA ALA A 21 -7.09 1.10 -2.25
C ALA A 21 -5.59 0.78 -2.16
N MET A 22 -4.71 1.79 -2.20
CA MET A 22 -3.26 1.63 -2.15
C MET A 22 -2.70 1.43 -0.74
N THR A 23 -3.34 2.04 0.28
CA THR A 23 -2.94 1.92 1.69
C THR A 23 -3.39 0.60 2.31
N ILE A 24 -4.45 -0.03 1.77
CA ILE A 24 -4.88 -1.35 2.23
C ILE A 24 -3.71 -2.34 2.07
N PRO A 25 -3.21 -2.94 3.16
CA PRO A 25 -2.14 -3.92 3.10
C PRO A 25 -2.67 -5.19 2.44
N PHE A 26 -2.56 -5.27 1.11
CA PHE A 26 -3.12 -6.40 0.38
C PHE A 26 -2.47 -7.73 0.78
N PRO A 27 -3.25 -8.78 1.13
CA PRO A 27 -2.75 -10.11 1.41
C PRO A 27 -2.15 -10.77 0.16
N PRO A 28 -1.06 -11.56 0.29
CA PRO A 28 -0.24 -12.03 -0.83
C PRO A 28 -0.98 -12.90 -1.86
N LYS A 29 -2.12 -13.50 -1.50
CA LYS A 29 -2.92 -14.36 -2.39
C LYS A 29 -3.81 -13.58 -3.36
N ILE A 30 -4.23 -12.36 -2.99
CA ILE A 30 -5.08 -11.46 -3.80
C ILE A 30 -4.25 -10.32 -4.42
N ARG A 31 -2.98 -10.18 -4.00
CA ARG A 31 -2.03 -9.19 -4.50
C ARG A 31 -1.81 -9.26 -6.00
N LYS A 32 -1.56 -10.43 -6.59
CA LYS A 32 -1.20 -10.55 -8.01
C LYS A 32 -2.26 -10.03 -8.99
N PRO A 33 -3.55 -10.40 -8.90
CA PRO A 33 -4.55 -9.91 -9.85
C PRO A 33 -4.92 -8.44 -9.63
N ILE A 34 -5.01 -7.98 -8.39
CA ILE A 34 -5.34 -6.58 -8.07
C ILE A 34 -4.17 -5.66 -8.36
N LEU A 35 -2.93 -6.07 -8.06
CA LEU A 35 -1.76 -5.35 -8.52
C LEU A 35 -1.72 -5.40 -10.04
N ASN A 36 -1.88 -6.51 -10.77
CA ASN A 36 -1.84 -6.43 -12.24
C ASN A 36 -2.86 -5.43 -12.83
N ILE A 37 -4.09 -5.38 -12.31
CA ILE A 37 -5.13 -4.45 -12.79
C ILE A 37 -4.88 -3.00 -12.37
N VAL A 38 -4.36 -2.75 -11.17
CA VAL A 38 -4.06 -1.40 -10.66
C VAL A 38 -2.67 -0.90 -11.09
N SER A 39 -1.73 -1.81 -11.33
CA SER A 39 -0.30 -1.59 -11.60
C SER A 39 0.01 -1.47 -13.09
N LEU A 40 -0.80 -2.09 -13.97
CA LEU A 40 -0.66 -1.93 -15.44
C LEU A 40 -0.68 -0.46 -15.89
N PRO A 41 -1.61 0.39 -15.43
CA PRO A 41 -1.57 1.82 -15.80
C PRO A 41 -0.45 2.57 -15.06
N PHE A 42 -0.14 2.19 -13.83
CA PHE A 42 0.79 2.89 -12.94
C PHE A 42 2.28 2.65 -13.21
N LYS A 43 2.67 1.56 -13.90
CA LYS A 43 4.07 1.31 -14.31
C LYS A 43 4.46 2.06 -15.60
N SER A 44 3.50 2.66 -16.30
CA SER A 44 3.79 3.39 -17.52
C SER A 44 4.44 4.74 -17.22
N ILE A 45 5.55 5.05 -17.90
CA ILE A 45 6.24 6.34 -17.82
C ILE A 45 5.28 7.52 -18.10
N HIS A 46 4.29 7.28 -18.98
CA HIS A 46 3.26 8.24 -19.34
C HIS A 46 2.34 8.60 -18.17
N PHE A 47 2.02 7.64 -17.29
CA PHE A 47 1.19 7.89 -16.12
C PHE A 47 1.91 8.76 -15.08
N GLN A 48 3.21 8.54 -14.86
CA GLN A 48 4.01 9.39 -13.97
C GLN A 48 4.09 10.84 -14.47
N VAL A 49 4.21 11.02 -15.79
CA VAL A 49 4.20 12.36 -16.40
C VAL A 49 2.82 13.00 -16.30
N ALA A 50 1.76 12.28 -16.64
CA ALA A 50 0.38 12.78 -16.54
C ALA A 50 0.04 13.20 -15.10
N TYR A 51 0.44 12.40 -14.12
CA TYR A 51 0.25 12.69 -12.70
C TYR A 51 1.01 13.94 -12.23
N LYS A 52 2.26 14.14 -12.67
CA LYS A 52 3.01 15.38 -12.39
C LYS A 52 2.35 16.62 -13.01
N CYS A 53 1.79 16.49 -14.22
CA CYS A 53 1.02 17.56 -14.85
C CYS A 53 -0.25 17.89 -14.04
N ILE A 54 -0.98 16.88 -13.57
CA ILE A 54 -2.16 17.05 -12.71
C ILE A 54 -1.80 17.75 -11.40
N LEU A 55 -0.70 17.36 -10.76
CA LEU A 55 -0.20 18.01 -9.55
C LEU A 55 0.11 19.50 -9.78
N GLY A 56 0.78 19.82 -10.89
CA GLY A 56 1.04 21.21 -11.28
C GLY A 56 -0.25 22.02 -11.52
N PHE A 57 -1.24 21.41 -12.17
CA PHE A 57 -2.55 22.04 -12.40
C PHE A 57 -3.29 22.32 -11.08
N ILE A 58 -3.33 21.36 -10.16
CA ILE A 58 -3.94 21.52 -8.83
C ILE A 58 -3.20 22.61 -8.03
N LEU A 59 -1.88 22.68 -8.14
CA LEU A 59 -1.07 23.70 -7.47
C LEU A 59 -1.45 25.11 -7.97
N ILE A 60 -1.57 25.31 -9.28
CA ILE A 60 -2.00 26.59 -9.85
C ILE A 60 -3.40 26.97 -9.37
N LEU A 61 -4.34 26.02 -9.36
CA LEU A 61 -5.70 26.22 -8.89
C LEU A 61 -5.78 26.54 -7.39
N PHE A 62 -4.85 25.98 -6.61
CA PHE A 62 -4.74 26.27 -5.19
C PHE A 62 -4.25 27.70 -4.98
N ILE A 63 -3.21 28.15 -5.68
CA ILE A 63 -2.77 29.54 -5.64
C ILE A 63 -3.90 30.49 -6.07
N ASP A 64 -4.61 30.18 -7.15
CA ASP A 64 -5.77 30.98 -7.59
C ASP A 64 -6.85 31.07 -6.50
N SER A 65 -7.18 29.94 -5.88
CA SER A 65 -8.15 29.87 -4.78
C SER A 65 -7.70 30.68 -3.56
N VAL A 66 -6.41 30.63 -3.20
CA VAL A 66 -5.82 31.41 -2.10
C VAL A 66 -5.87 32.90 -2.42
N ASN A 67 -5.42 33.31 -3.60
CA ASN A 67 -5.46 34.71 -4.03
C ASN A 67 -6.89 35.27 -4.00
N LYS A 68 -7.87 34.46 -4.40
CA LYS A 68 -9.29 34.81 -4.34
C LYS A 68 -9.79 34.95 -2.91
N VAL A 69 -9.40 34.08 -1.98
CA VAL A 69 -9.77 34.18 -0.55
C VAL A 69 -9.14 35.41 0.09
N ILE A 70 -7.87 35.68 -0.20
CA ILE A 70 -7.16 36.86 0.30
C ILE A 70 -7.85 38.12 -0.19
N LYS A 71 -8.18 38.19 -1.48
CA LYS A 71 -8.90 39.33 -2.08
C LYS A 71 -10.29 39.53 -1.48
N VAL A 72 -11.09 38.47 -1.37
CA VAL A 72 -12.43 38.54 -0.75
C VAL A 72 -12.33 38.93 0.73
N SER A 73 -11.26 38.55 1.42
CA SER A 73 -11.04 38.92 2.82
C SER A 73 -10.60 40.38 2.96
N SER A 74 -9.74 40.89 2.07
CA SER A 74 -9.34 42.30 2.06
C SER A 74 -10.47 43.24 1.68
N ASP A 75 -11.33 42.82 0.73
CA ASP A 75 -12.51 43.59 0.33
C ASP A 75 -13.45 43.76 1.55
N LEU A 76 -13.60 42.73 2.39
CA LEU A 76 -14.37 42.83 3.65
C LEU A 76 -13.76 43.79 4.66
N THR A 77 -12.45 43.69 4.92
CA THR A 77 -11.79 44.57 5.91
C THR A 77 -11.85 46.03 5.49
N SER A 78 -11.75 46.30 4.19
CA SER A 78 -11.90 47.65 3.63
C SER A 78 -13.34 48.17 3.75
N PHE A 79 -14.34 47.32 3.51
CA PHE A 79 -15.76 47.63 3.73
C PHE A 79 -16.10 47.85 5.20
N ASP A 80 -15.54 47.07 6.13
CA ASP A 80 -15.81 47.21 7.56
C ASP A 80 -15.20 48.52 8.11
N SER A 81 -13.99 48.86 7.64
CA SER A 81 -13.32 50.12 7.95
C SER A 81 -14.10 51.33 7.41
N ALA A 82 -14.59 51.26 6.17
CA ALA A 82 -15.39 52.33 5.55
C ALA A 82 -16.83 52.42 6.11
N ALA A 83 -17.41 51.30 6.55
CA ALA A 83 -18.75 51.27 7.13
C ALA A 83 -18.77 51.76 8.60
N SER A 84 -17.65 51.74 9.30
CA SER A 84 -17.51 52.38 10.62
C SER A 84 -17.67 53.92 10.55
N SER A 85 -17.46 54.51 9.36
CA SER A 85 -17.65 55.95 9.08
C SER A 85 -19.02 56.33 8.48
N ALA A 86 -19.89 55.38 8.13
CA ALA A 86 -21.19 55.67 7.50
C ALA A 86 -22.34 54.90 8.19
N LEU A 87 -23.07 55.60 9.07
CA LEU A 87 -24.07 55.08 10.02
C LEU A 87 -25.44 54.69 9.43
N GLY A 88 -25.52 54.05 8.26
CA GLY A 88 -26.85 53.61 7.81
C GLY A 88 -26.86 52.85 6.51
N ASN A 89 -27.67 51.79 6.47
CA ASN A 89 -28.10 51.05 5.28
C ASN A 89 -27.27 49.86 4.76
N ASN A 90 -26.12 49.51 5.32
CA ASN A 90 -25.24 48.45 4.76
C ASN A 90 -25.41 47.02 5.32
N SER A 91 -26.51 46.70 6.02
CA SER A 91 -26.69 45.36 6.62
C SER A 91 -26.86 44.25 5.57
N VAL A 92 -27.54 44.52 4.45
CA VAL A 92 -27.78 43.54 3.37
C VAL A 92 -26.49 43.21 2.63
N ASP A 93 -25.69 44.23 2.25
CA ASP A 93 -24.38 44.04 1.59
C ASP A 93 -23.40 43.26 2.47
N ARG A 94 -23.40 43.49 3.79
CA ARG A 94 -22.57 42.70 4.72
C ARG A 94 -22.91 41.21 4.63
N THR A 95 -24.19 40.83 4.68
CA THR A 95 -24.59 39.42 4.59
C THR A 95 -24.13 38.75 3.29
N ASP A 96 -24.25 39.43 2.15
CA ASP A 96 -23.83 38.89 0.85
C ASP A 96 -22.31 38.72 0.75
N ILE A 97 -21.55 39.66 1.32
CA ILE A 97 -20.09 39.57 1.35
C ILE A 97 -19.63 38.49 2.33
N LEU A 98 -20.28 38.34 3.49
CA LEU A 98 -20.02 37.24 4.42
C LEU A 98 -20.28 35.88 3.77
N LEU A 99 -21.39 35.74 3.03
CA LEU A 99 -21.69 34.52 2.27
C LEU A 99 -20.59 34.25 1.23
N ARG A 100 -20.16 35.25 0.45
CA ARG A 100 -19.04 35.12 -0.50
C ARG A 100 -17.74 34.68 0.19
N ARG A 101 -17.47 35.13 1.42
CA ARG A 101 -16.32 34.66 2.22
C ARG A 101 -16.44 33.19 2.59
N PHE A 102 -17.59 32.75 3.12
CA PHE A 102 -17.83 31.34 3.44
C PHE A 102 -17.67 30.44 2.21
N TYR A 103 -18.14 30.90 1.05
CA TYR A 103 -17.94 30.20 -0.21
C TYR A 103 -16.45 30.12 -0.59
N ALA A 104 -15.73 31.24 -0.61
CA ALA A 104 -14.32 31.26 -0.99
C ALA A 104 -13.45 30.41 -0.05
N GLN A 105 -13.70 30.48 1.25
CA GLN A 105 -12.96 29.74 2.28
C GLN A 105 -13.16 28.22 2.16
N ARG A 106 -14.40 27.75 2.00
CA ARG A 106 -14.67 26.32 1.80
C ARG A 106 -14.03 25.80 0.50
N ASN A 107 -14.11 26.59 -0.55
CA ASN A 107 -13.56 26.22 -1.86
C ASN A 107 -12.03 26.12 -1.82
N MET A 108 -11.36 27.00 -1.08
CA MET A 108 -9.92 26.90 -0.82
C MET A 108 -9.55 25.62 -0.07
N TYR A 109 -10.30 25.27 0.99
CA TYR A 109 -9.99 24.06 1.76
C TYR A 109 -10.16 22.79 0.93
N ILE A 110 -11.18 22.72 0.07
CA ILE A 110 -11.35 21.58 -0.85
C ILE A 110 -10.15 21.46 -1.78
N CYS A 111 -9.71 22.57 -2.39
CA CYS A 111 -8.56 22.58 -3.28
C CYS A 111 -7.22 22.29 -2.55
N GLY A 112 -7.09 22.75 -1.30
CA GLY A 112 -5.92 22.45 -0.47
C GLY A 112 -5.87 20.98 -0.04
N PHE A 113 -7.02 20.40 0.30
CA PHE A 113 -7.10 18.99 0.66
C PHE A 113 -6.80 18.09 -0.53
N THR A 114 -7.28 18.41 -1.74
CA THR A 114 -6.88 17.69 -2.95
C THR A 114 -5.37 17.76 -3.15
N LEU A 115 -4.77 18.94 -3.07
CA LEU A 115 -3.31 19.09 -3.22
C LEU A 115 -2.53 18.24 -2.21
N PHE A 116 -2.96 18.27 -0.94
CA PHE A 116 -2.37 17.47 0.12
C PHE A 116 -2.48 15.97 -0.15
N LEU A 117 -3.66 15.51 -0.58
CA LEU A 117 -3.85 14.12 -0.98
C LEU A 117 -2.93 13.76 -2.13
N THR A 118 -2.90 14.56 -3.20
CA THR A 118 -1.99 14.34 -4.33
C THR A 118 -0.55 14.20 -3.83
N LEU A 119 -0.05 15.09 -2.97
CA LEU A 119 1.32 14.95 -2.44
C LEU A 119 1.55 13.63 -1.68
N ILE A 120 0.60 13.21 -0.84
CA ILE A 120 0.69 11.93 -0.11
C ILE A 120 0.67 10.74 -1.07
N LEU A 121 -0.21 10.75 -2.09
CA LEU A 121 -0.26 9.71 -3.12
C LEU A 121 1.10 9.59 -3.81
N SER A 122 1.74 10.70 -4.15
CA SER A 122 3.06 10.71 -4.79
C SER A 122 4.11 10.01 -3.93
N ARG A 123 4.11 10.27 -2.62
CA ARG A 123 5.07 9.65 -1.69
C ARG A 123 4.76 8.17 -1.46
N THR A 124 3.49 7.85 -1.28
CA THR A 124 3.02 6.47 -1.03
C THR A 124 3.31 5.59 -2.24
N TYR A 125 3.18 6.12 -3.47
CA TYR A 125 3.49 5.38 -4.69
C TYR A 125 4.97 4.98 -4.75
N ALA A 126 5.89 5.92 -4.51
CA ALA A 126 7.32 5.64 -4.50
C ALA A 126 7.69 4.55 -3.47
N LEU A 127 7.04 4.60 -2.29
CA LEU A 127 7.23 3.61 -1.24
C LEU A 127 6.69 2.22 -1.65
N VAL A 128 5.53 2.18 -2.31
CA VAL A 128 4.96 0.93 -2.83
C VAL A 128 5.86 0.30 -3.89
N ASP A 129 6.43 1.09 -4.80
CA ASP A 129 7.35 0.62 -5.84
C ASP A 129 8.63 0.03 -5.22
N GLU A 130 9.22 0.72 -4.24
CA GLU A 130 10.40 0.22 -3.51
C GLU A 130 10.10 -1.12 -2.81
N VAL A 131 8.94 -1.23 -2.16
CA VAL A 131 8.50 -2.48 -1.51
C VAL A 131 8.24 -3.60 -2.52
N MET A 132 7.78 -3.29 -3.74
CA MET A 132 7.59 -4.27 -4.81
C MET A 132 8.93 -4.81 -5.31
N VAL A 133 9.88 -3.93 -5.64
CA VAL A 133 11.22 -4.30 -6.10
C VAL A 133 11.94 -5.12 -5.04
N LEU A 134 11.88 -4.71 -3.77
CA LEU A 134 12.50 -5.44 -2.65
C LEU A 134 11.89 -6.84 -2.47
N LYS A 135 10.57 -6.99 -2.66
CA LYS A 135 9.93 -8.31 -2.61
C LYS A 135 10.35 -9.18 -3.78
N GLU A 136 10.40 -8.67 -4.99
CA GLU A 136 10.82 -9.41 -6.18
C GLU A 136 12.28 -9.88 -6.04
N GLN A 137 13.17 -9.02 -5.53
CA GLN A 137 14.55 -9.39 -5.21
C GLN A 137 14.64 -10.47 -4.11
N ARG A 138 13.75 -10.42 -3.10
CA ARG A 138 13.70 -11.45 -2.05
C ARG A 138 13.16 -12.78 -2.56
N TYR A 139 12.10 -12.76 -3.37
CA TYR A 139 11.54 -13.98 -3.96
C TYR A 139 12.50 -14.61 -4.97
N SER A 140 13.19 -13.81 -5.80
CA SER A 140 14.22 -14.31 -6.70
C SER A 140 15.45 -14.83 -5.95
N LYS A 141 15.92 -14.15 -4.89
CA LYS A 141 16.97 -14.71 -4.04
C LYS A 141 16.56 -16.00 -3.34
N VAL A 142 15.34 -16.10 -2.80
CA VAL A 142 14.86 -17.34 -2.16
C VAL A 142 14.66 -18.47 -3.17
N ALA A 143 14.14 -18.18 -4.36
CA ALA A 143 14.04 -19.16 -5.45
C ALA A 143 15.43 -19.63 -5.89
N ASN A 144 16.36 -18.68 -6.09
CA ASN A 144 17.75 -19.00 -6.42
C ASN A 144 18.48 -19.66 -5.25
N SER A 145 18.15 -19.44 -3.99
CA SER A 145 18.74 -20.15 -2.84
C SER A 145 18.13 -21.53 -2.62
N ALA A 146 16.90 -21.77 -3.09
CA ALA A 146 16.32 -23.11 -3.15
C ALA A 146 16.90 -23.93 -4.32
N ASP A 147 17.29 -23.27 -5.42
CA ASP A 147 18.02 -23.87 -6.56
C ASP A 147 19.55 -23.84 -6.43
N ALA A 148 20.10 -23.04 -5.50
CA ALA A 148 21.53 -22.95 -5.19
C ALA A 148 21.88 -23.66 -3.86
N ALA A 149 21.09 -24.64 -3.45
CA ALA A 149 21.68 -25.76 -2.75
C ALA A 149 22.53 -26.49 -3.80
N ASP A 150 23.85 -26.42 -3.63
CA ASP A 150 24.84 -27.00 -4.55
C ASP A 150 24.38 -28.39 -5.01
N PRO A 151 24.20 -28.65 -6.33
CA PRO A 151 23.65 -29.91 -6.81
C PRO A 151 24.45 -31.13 -6.33
N ASP A 152 25.73 -30.94 -6.01
CA ASP A 152 26.60 -31.95 -5.39
C ASP A 152 26.28 -32.20 -3.91
N GLU A 153 25.87 -31.19 -3.14
CA GLU A 153 25.42 -31.40 -1.75
C GLU A 153 24.05 -32.06 -1.69
N VAL A 154 23.12 -31.67 -2.56
CA VAL A 154 21.76 -32.28 -2.62
C VAL A 154 21.83 -33.75 -3.04
N SER A 155 22.71 -34.11 -3.99
CA SER A 155 22.90 -35.49 -4.41
C SER A 155 23.57 -36.35 -3.33
N LYS A 156 24.59 -35.83 -2.64
CA LYS A 156 25.24 -36.50 -1.50
C LYS A 156 24.27 -36.72 -0.33
N LEU A 157 23.46 -35.72 0.00
CA LEU A 157 22.46 -35.81 1.07
C LEU A 157 21.36 -36.83 0.74
N LYS A 158 20.93 -36.92 -0.52
CA LYS A 158 19.99 -37.97 -0.96
C LYS A 158 20.58 -39.37 -0.87
N ALA A 159 21.84 -39.55 -1.26
CA ALA A 159 22.54 -40.84 -1.15
C ALA A 159 22.72 -41.28 0.31
N GLN A 160 23.04 -40.35 1.21
CA GLN A 160 23.13 -40.64 2.65
C GLN A 160 21.77 -40.96 3.27
N LEU A 161 20.69 -40.36 2.77
CA LEU A 161 19.32 -40.68 3.21
C LEU A 161 18.93 -42.10 2.80
N THR A 162 19.22 -42.51 1.56
CA THR A 162 18.92 -43.88 1.11
C THR A 162 19.73 -44.92 1.88
N GLU A 163 21.01 -44.66 2.11
CA GLU A 163 21.88 -45.55 2.90
C GLU A 163 21.40 -45.67 4.36
N LYS A 164 20.98 -44.56 4.99
CA LYS A 164 20.44 -44.59 6.35
C LYS A 164 19.10 -45.31 6.43
N GLU A 165 18.24 -45.16 5.43
CA GLU A 165 16.95 -45.86 5.38
C GLU A 165 17.14 -47.38 5.25
N GLU A 166 18.07 -47.81 4.39
CA GLU A 166 18.43 -49.23 4.24
C GLU A 166 19.03 -49.80 5.54
N ASN A 167 19.94 -49.07 6.18
CA ASN A 167 20.51 -49.47 7.46
C ASN A 167 19.46 -49.57 8.57
N ILE A 168 18.49 -48.65 8.62
CA ILE A 168 17.37 -48.72 9.57
C ILE A 168 16.52 -49.97 9.33
N GLN A 169 16.27 -50.34 8.07
CA GLN A 169 15.53 -51.56 7.74
C GLN A 169 16.29 -52.82 8.12
N ILE A 170 17.61 -52.86 7.89
CA ILE A 170 18.46 -53.99 8.28
C ILE A 170 18.49 -54.12 9.81
N LEU A 171 18.68 -53.01 10.53
CA LEU A 171 18.68 -52.99 11.99
C LEU A 171 17.33 -53.42 12.57
N LYS A 172 16.21 -53.02 11.95
CA LYS A 172 14.87 -53.51 12.35
C LYS A 172 14.73 -55.02 12.17
N LYS A 173 15.17 -55.55 11.01
CA LYS A 173 15.15 -57.00 10.76
C LYS A 173 16.03 -57.75 11.76
N GLN A 174 17.22 -57.25 12.06
CA GLN A 174 18.13 -57.84 13.04
C GLN A 174 17.53 -57.80 14.46
N ALA A 175 16.89 -56.71 14.85
CA ALA A 175 16.20 -56.61 16.13
C ALA A 175 15.03 -57.60 16.24
N GLU A 176 14.23 -57.76 15.17
CA GLU A 176 13.13 -58.74 15.11
C GLU A 176 13.62 -60.19 15.16
N HIS A 177 14.73 -60.51 14.47
CA HIS A 177 15.36 -61.82 14.56
C HIS A 177 15.88 -62.09 15.97
N LEU A 178 16.59 -61.12 16.57
CA LEU A 178 17.12 -61.26 17.92
C LEU A 178 16.02 -61.41 18.97
N SER A 179 14.90 -60.70 18.83
CA SER A 179 13.75 -60.86 19.73
C SER A 179 13.12 -62.25 19.62
N LYS A 180 13.02 -62.80 18.41
CA LYS A 180 12.52 -64.17 18.19
C LYS A 180 13.46 -65.21 18.78
N ASP A 181 14.76 -65.08 18.55
CA ASP A 181 15.77 -65.98 19.11
C ASP A 181 15.74 -65.94 20.65
N TYR A 182 15.55 -64.75 21.24
CA TYR A 182 15.40 -64.59 22.69
C TYR A 182 14.12 -65.23 23.24
N GLU A 183 12.99 -65.07 22.55
CA GLU A 183 11.72 -65.73 22.89
C GLU A 183 11.83 -67.27 22.80
N GLU A 184 12.48 -67.79 21.76
CA GLU A 184 12.74 -69.22 21.60
C GLU A 184 13.66 -69.77 22.70
N LEU A 185 14.69 -69.02 23.10
CA LEU A 185 15.57 -69.41 24.20
C LEU A 185 14.86 -69.42 25.56
N ILE A 186 13.93 -68.48 25.79
CA ILE A 186 13.06 -68.49 26.98
C ILE A 186 12.13 -69.70 26.95
N ALA A 187 11.53 -70.01 25.79
CA ALA A 187 10.64 -71.15 25.62
C ALA A 187 11.37 -72.51 25.77
N LYS A 188 12.66 -72.57 25.42
CA LYS A 188 13.48 -73.78 25.47
C LYS A 188 14.21 -73.99 26.80
N LYS A 189 14.15 -73.03 27.73
CA LYS A 189 14.73 -73.20 29.07
C LYS A 189 13.91 -74.25 29.84
N PRO A 190 14.46 -75.44 30.14
CA PRO A 190 13.73 -76.40 30.96
C PRO A 190 13.52 -75.79 32.36
N LYS A 191 12.31 -75.97 32.90
CA LYS A 191 12.04 -75.79 34.34
C LYS A 191 12.89 -76.81 35.08
N ASN A 192 14.11 -76.42 35.45
CA ASN A 192 14.92 -77.16 36.40
C ASN A 192 14.84 -76.41 37.74
N GLU A 193 14.28 -77.15 38.71
CA GLU A 193 13.99 -76.85 40.12
C GLU A 193 12.87 -75.84 40.44
#